data_AF-A0A962KCQ8-F1
#
_entry.id   AF-A0A962KCQ8-F1
#
_cell.length_a   1.000
_cell.length_b   1.000
_cell.length_c   1.000
_cell.angle_alpha   90.00
_cell.angle_beta   90.00
_cell.angle_gamma   90.00
#
_symmetry.space_group_name_H-M   'P 1'
#
loop_
_entity.id
_entity.type
_entity.pdbx_description
1 polymer ?
#
loop_
_entity_poly.entity_id
_entity_poly.type
_entity_poly.pdbx_seq_one_letter_code
_entity_poly.pdbx_strand_id
1 'polypeptide(L)'
;KAALQVLAGIVKVELEGDEVLIFNVEPGLVLTEAMKERGMDEAFASRWGGAPPSVPAAVIAWLASDEGAREFHGDLVPAQRIALKRGLHADWR
;
A
#
# COMPACT_ATOMS: atom_id res chain seq x y z
N LYS A 1 -3.89 7.42 -12.43
CA LYS A 1 -4.29 6.60 -11.26
C LYS A 1 -5.46 7.19 -10.45
N ALA A 2 -5.87 8.45 -10.66
CA ALA A 2 -6.89 9.13 -9.84
C ALA A 2 -8.22 8.37 -9.72
N ALA A 3 -8.75 7.81 -10.81
CA ALA A 3 -10.01 7.04 -10.77
C ALA A 3 -9.95 5.83 -9.82
N LEU A 4 -8.78 5.22 -9.64
CA LEU A 4 -8.63 4.08 -8.73
C LEU A 4 -8.60 4.50 -7.26
N GLN A 5 -8.31 5.77 -6.94
CA GLN A 5 -8.19 6.21 -5.54
C GLN A 5 -9.53 6.16 -4.79
N VAL A 6 -10.65 6.32 -5.50
CA VAL A 6 -12.01 6.30 -4.92
C VAL A 6 -12.71 4.95 -5.02
N LEU A 7 -12.13 3.98 -5.74
CA LEU A 7 -12.80 2.72 -6.08
C LEU A 7 -13.21 1.90 -4.85
N ALA A 8 -12.34 1.77 -3.84
CA ALA A 8 -12.66 1.00 -2.64
C ALA A 8 -13.88 1.53 -1.90
N GLY A 9 -14.06 2.85 -1.86
CA GLY A 9 -15.23 3.49 -1.24
C GLY A 9 -16.52 3.18 -1.99
N ILE A 10 -16.47 3.15 -3.32
CA ILE A 10 -17.63 2.79 -4.16
C ILE A 10 -17.98 1.31 -3.98
N VAL A 11 -16.99 0.42 -4.12
CA VAL A 11 -17.21 -1.04 -4.00
C VAL A 11 -17.71 -1.43 -2.61
N LYS A 12 -17.25 -0.74 -1.55
CA LYS A 12 -17.77 -0.91 -0.19
C LYS A 12 -19.28 -0.69 -0.10
N VAL A 13 -19.84 0.29 -0.82
CA VAL A 13 -21.29 0.55 -0.81
C VAL A 13 -22.03 -0.55 -1.57
N GLU A 14 -21.50 -1.00 -2.70
CA GLU A 14 -22.11 -2.07 -3.51
C GLU A 14 -22.13 -3.43 -2.79
N LEU A 15 -21.15 -3.67 -1.92
CA LEU A 15 -21.01 -4.90 -1.13
C LEU A 15 -21.51 -4.73 0.31
N GLU A 16 -22.35 -3.72 0.56
CA GLU A 16 -22.93 -3.53 1.89
C GLU A 16 -23.79 -4.74 2.28
N GLY A 17 -23.45 -5.39 3.40
CA GLY A 17 -24.09 -6.62 3.86
C GLY A 17 -23.27 -7.89 3.60
N ASP A 18 -22.26 -7.83 2.73
CA ASP A 18 -21.29 -8.91 2.58
C ASP A 18 -20.20 -8.82 3.66
N GLU A 19 -19.69 -9.98 4.12
CA GLU A 19 -18.60 -10.05 5.10
C GLU A 19 -17.21 -9.83 4.46
N VAL A 20 -17.10 -8.89 3.50
CA VAL A 20 -15.87 -8.64 2.73
C VAL A 20 -15.33 -7.25 3.03
N LEU A 21 -14.03 -7.18 3.33
CA LEU A 21 -13.32 -5.92 3.49
C LEU A 21 -12.64 -5.51 2.18
N ILE A 22 -12.88 -4.27 1.76
CA ILE A 22 -12.31 -3.65 0.57
C ILE A 22 -11.34 -2.54 0.97
N PHE A 23 -10.20 -2.47 0.29
CA PHE A 23 -9.15 -1.47 0.52
C PHE A 23 -8.52 -1.05 -0.81
N ASN A 24 -8.11 0.21 -0.92
CA ASN A 24 -7.19 0.67 -1.96
C ASN A 24 -5.80 0.79 -1.36
N VAL A 25 -4.77 0.15 -1.93
CA VAL A 25 -3.39 0.30 -1.43
C VAL A 25 -2.59 1.23 -2.34
N GLU A 26 -2.12 2.34 -1.77
CA GLU A 26 -1.15 3.24 -2.41
C GLU A 26 0.26 2.82 -1.92
N PRO A 27 1.10 2.22 -2.77
CA PRO A 27 2.36 1.64 -2.32
C PRO A 27 3.50 2.68 -2.14
N GLY A 28 3.30 3.93 -2.57
CA GLY A 28 4.35 4.92 -2.73
C GLY A 28 5.33 4.54 -3.82
N LEU A 29 6.53 5.14 -3.78
CA LEU A 29 7.63 4.78 -4.67
C LEU A 29 8.24 3.46 -4.22
N VAL A 30 8.08 2.42 -5.04
CA VAL A 30 8.66 1.08 -4.81
C VAL A 30 9.77 0.85 -5.83
N LEU A 31 10.96 0.50 -5.34
CA LEU A 31 12.11 0.17 -6.19
C LEU A 31 11.93 -1.24 -6.76
N THR A 32 11.29 -1.32 -7.93
CA THR A 32 11.00 -2.59 -8.62
C THR A 32 12.14 -3.02 -9.54
N GLU A 33 12.23 -4.31 -9.85
CA GLU A 33 13.22 -4.82 -10.82
C GLU A 33 13.11 -4.14 -12.19
N ALA A 34 11.88 -3.87 -12.66
CA ALA A 34 11.66 -3.13 -13.91
C ALA A 34 12.21 -1.69 -13.88
N MET A 35 12.33 -1.06 -12.70
CA MET A 35 13.01 0.24 -12.56
C MET A 35 14.53 0.11 -12.62
N LYS A 36 15.07 -0.96 -12.02
CA LYS A 36 16.50 -1.28 -12.06
C LYS A 36 16.96 -1.58 -13.49
N GLU A 37 16.20 -2.37 -14.23
CA GLU A 37 16.47 -2.67 -15.65
C GLU A 37 16.52 -1.42 -16.52
N ARG A 38 15.79 -0.37 -16.14
CA ARG A 38 15.78 0.92 -16.84
C ARG A 38 16.86 1.89 -16.34
N GLY A 39 17.69 1.50 -15.38
CA GLY A 39 18.73 2.33 -14.76
C GLY A 39 18.18 3.56 -14.04
N MET A 40 16.93 3.50 -13.56
CA MET A 40 16.25 4.63 -12.91
C MET A 40 16.17 4.50 -11.39
N ASP A 41 16.49 3.34 -10.84
CA ASP A 41 16.38 3.04 -9.40
C ASP A 41 17.25 3.97 -8.55
N GLU A 42 18.53 4.14 -8.86
CA GLU A 42 19.43 5.02 -8.09
C GLU A 42 19.01 6.50 -8.17
N ALA A 43 18.62 6.97 -9.36
CA ALA A 43 18.18 8.35 -9.57
C ALA A 43 16.87 8.68 -8.83
N PHE A 44 15.95 7.71 -8.75
CA PHE A 44 14.70 7.87 -8.01
C PHE A 44 14.91 7.71 -6.51
N ALA A 45 15.70 6.72 -6.08
CA ALA A 45 16.03 6.47 -4.68
C ALA A 45 16.73 7.67 -4.04
N SER A 46 17.75 8.23 -4.70
CA SER A 46 18.48 9.39 -4.20
C SER A 46 17.63 10.65 -4.08
N ARG A 47 16.62 10.82 -4.94
CA ARG A 47 15.81 12.04 -5.00
C ARG A 47 14.55 11.97 -4.13
N TRP A 48 13.91 10.80 -4.05
CA TRP A 48 12.57 10.64 -3.47
C TRP A 48 12.49 9.53 -2.42
N GLY A 49 13.62 8.87 -2.12
CA GLY A 49 13.64 7.62 -1.37
C GLY A 49 13.07 6.47 -2.19
N GLY A 50 12.78 5.36 -1.54
CA GLY A 50 12.11 4.24 -2.19
C GLY A 50 12.02 3.04 -1.25
N ALA A 51 10.86 2.42 -1.19
CA ALA A 51 10.68 1.20 -0.41
C ALA A 51 10.98 -0.04 -1.26
N PRO A 52 11.52 -1.12 -0.68
CA PRO A 52 11.50 -2.41 -1.35
C PRO A 52 10.06 -2.95 -1.46
N PRO A 53 9.75 -3.85 -2.42
CA PRO A 53 8.43 -4.44 -2.58
C PRO A 53 7.89 -5.15 -1.32
N SER A 54 8.77 -5.58 -0.42
CA SER A 54 8.42 -6.21 0.85
C SER A 54 7.65 -5.28 1.79
N VAL A 55 7.80 -3.96 1.67
CA VAL A 55 7.08 -2.98 2.51
C VAL A 55 5.58 -2.95 2.22
N PRO A 56 5.11 -2.68 0.99
CA PRO A 56 3.68 -2.78 0.68
C PRO A 56 3.15 -4.21 0.85
N ALA A 57 3.98 -5.25 0.63
CA ALA A 57 3.58 -6.63 0.89
C ALA A 57 3.24 -6.88 2.37
N ALA A 58 4.06 -6.37 3.30
CA ALA A 58 3.79 -6.48 4.74
C ALA A 58 2.48 -5.78 5.14
N VAL A 59 2.18 -4.62 4.53
CA VAL A 59 0.90 -3.91 4.74
C VAL A 59 -0.28 -4.70 4.21
N ILE A 60 -0.16 -5.29 3.01
CA ILE A 60 -1.22 -6.13 2.43
C ILE A 60 -1.48 -7.37 3.29
N ALA A 61 -0.41 -8.02 3.77
CA ALA A 61 -0.52 -9.15 4.68
C ALA A 61 -1.24 -8.76 5.98
N TRP A 62 -0.90 -7.58 6.54
CA TRP A 62 -1.59 -7.04 7.72
C TRP A 62 -3.07 -6.73 7.45
N LEU A 63 -3.40 -6.06 6.34
CA LEU A 63 -4.79 -5.77 5.94
C LEU A 63 -5.64 -7.04 5.82
N ALA A 64 -5.03 -8.15 5.39
CA ALA A 64 -5.70 -9.42 5.19
C ALA A 64 -5.86 -10.28 6.45
N SER A 65 -5.14 -9.98 7.54
CA SER A 65 -5.02 -10.89 8.69
C SER A 65 -5.34 -10.27 10.05
N ASP A 66 -5.30 -8.95 10.19
CA ASP A 66 -5.49 -8.26 11.47
C ASP A 66 -6.87 -7.60 11.54
N GLU A 67 -7.64 -7.87 12.61
CA GLU A 67 -8.97 -7.26 12.79
C GLU A 67 -8.91 -5.73 12.91
N GLY A 68 -7.80 -5.18 13.41
CA GLY A 68 -7.54 -3.76 13.47
C GLY A 68 -7.46 -3.09 12.10
N ALA A 69 -7.31 -3.86 11.01
CA ALA A 69 -7.37 -3.33 9.65
C ALA A 69 -8.78 -2.90 9.23
N ARG A 70 -9.84 -3.38 9.89
CA ARG A 70 -11.24 -3.02 9.59
C ARG A 70 -11.50 -1.52 9.62
N GLU A 71 -10.73 -0.75 10.41
CA GLU A 71 -10.85 0.71 10.46
C GLU A 71 -10.59 1.39 9.10
N PHE A 72 -9.85 0.72 8.20
CA PHE A 72 -9.50 1.25 6.87
C PHE A 72 -10.47 0.78 5.77
N HIS A 73 -11.57 0.12 6.12
CA HIS A 73 -12.48 -0.45 5.13
C HIS A 73 -13.12 0.63 4.24
N GLY A 74 -12.84 0.54 2.94
CA GLY A 74 -13.26 1.50 1.91
C GLY A 74 -12.24 2.61 1.63
N ASP A 75 -11.12 2.64 2.35
CA ASP A 75 -10.17 3.75 2.29
C ASP A 75 -8.99 3.51 1.35
N LEU A 76 -8.30 4.61 1.04
CA LEU A 76 -6.96 4.61 0.47
C LEU A 76 -5.90 4.47 1.57
N VAL A 77 -5.21 3.34 1.57
CA VAL A 77 -4.17 2.96 2.53
C VAL A 77 -2.78 3.31 1.98
N PRO A 78 -2.09 4.35 2.50
CA PRO A 78 -0.72 4.66 2.10
C PRO A 78 0.27 3.71 2.79
N ALA A 79 0.77 2.73 2.04
CA ALA A 79 1.47 1.57 2.57
C ALA A 79 2.70 1.94 3.40
N GLN A 80 3.60 2.77 2.87
CA GLN A 80 4.84 3.14 3.57
C GLN A 80 4.58 3.83 4.92
N ARG A 81 3.58 4.72 4.97
CA ARG A 81 3.18 5.39 6.22
C ARG A 81 2.59 4.41 7.23
N ILE A 82 1.76 3.46 6.78
CA ILE A 82 1.17 2.44 7.64
C ILE A 82 2.26 1.48 8.17
N ALA A 83 3.17 1.04 7.31
CA ALA A 83 4.28 0.17 7.71
C ALA A 83 5.16 0.83 8.80
N LEU A 84 5.49 2.11 8.66
CA LEU A 84 6.24 2.86 9.70
C LEU A 84 5.43 3.02 10.99
N LYS A 85 4.18 3.49 10.89
CA LYS A 85 3.33 3.76 12.06
C LYS A 85 3.06 2.50 12.90
N ARG A 86 2.94 1.35 12.23
CA ARG A 86 2.59 0.07 12.85
C ARG A 86 3.78 -0.88 13.04
N GLY A 87 4.98 -0.48 12.61
CA GLY A 87 6.18 -1.32 12.72
C GLY A 87 6.10 -2.66 11.96
N LEU A 88 5.44 -2.67 10.80
CA LEU A 88 5.13 -3.91 10.06
C LEU A 88 6.31 -4.49 9.27
N HIS A 89 7.39 -3.72 9.13
CA HIS A 89 8.59 -4.11 8.39
C HIS A 89 9.80 -3.44 9.03
N ALA A 90 10.99 -4.05 8.89
CA ALA A 90 12.25 -3.42 9.28
C ALA A 90 12.43 -2.07 8.56
N ASP A 91 13.03 -1.08 9.21
CA ASP A 91 13.21 0.25 8.60
C ASP A 91 14.04 0.15 7.30
N TRP A 92 13.62 0.89 6.29
CA TRP A 92 14.18 0.86 4.92
C TRP A 92 14.62 2.24 4.42
N ARG A 93 14.49 3.26 5.27
CA ARG A 93 14.80 4.65 4.96
C ARG A 93 16.28 4.96 5.14
#